data_AF-K2BXM5-F1
#
_entry.id   AF-K2BXM5-F1
#
_cell.length_a   1.000
_cell.length_b   1.000
_cell.length_c   1.000
_cell.angle_alpha   90.00
_cell.angle_beta   90.00
_cell.angle_gamma   90.00
#
_symmetry.space_group_name_H-M   'P 1'
#
loop_
_entity.id
_entity.type
_entity.pdbx_description
1 polymer ?
#
loop_
_entity_poly.entity_id
_entity_poly.type
_entity_poly.pdbx_seq_one_letter_code
_entity_poly.pdbx_strand_id
1 'polypeptide(L)'
;IVTEVTTIKTYRTGLSTWIRMRAAYLVVEILDKLVPEHVEHQDIYATLHETLGIIETVEEQKIDVILLSFCNEVLMTLGFLSPDKHFLTLSQGVSFIERIAERKIKTAKFFL
;
A
#
# COMPACT_ATOMS: atom_id res chain seq x y z
N ILE A 1 24.15 -7.26 9.00
CA ILE A 1 23.82 -8.20 10.09
C ILE A 1 22.87 -7.47 11.03
N VAL A 2 21.68 -8.01 11.27
CA VAL A 2 20.73 -7.43 12.23
C VAL A 2 21.19 -7.79 13.64
N THR A 3 21.46 -6.81 14.48
CA THR A 3 22.02 -7.03 15.83
C THR A 3 20.93 -7.11 16.90
N GLU A 4 19.93 -6.23 16.84
CA GLU A 4 18.80 -6.19 17.76
C GLU A 4 17.56 -5.63 17.03
N VAL A 5 16.37 -6.10 17.40
CA VAL A 5 15.10 -5.60 16.86
C VAL A 5 14.11 -5.48 18.00
N THR A 6 13.41 -4.35 18.07
CA THR A 6 12.29 -4.16 18.98
C THR A 6 11.03 -3.84 18.17
N THR A 7 9.93 -4.46 18.56
CA THR A 7 8.63 -4.19 17.94
C THR A 7 8.11 -2.82 18.41
N ILE A 8 7.96 -1.89 17.49
CA ILE A 8 7.37 -0.57 17.76
C ILE A 8 5.84 -0.64 17.80
N LYS A 9 5.24 -1.41 16.88
CA LYS A 9 3.78 -1.58 16.79
C LYS A 9 3.42 -2.95 16.23
N THR A 10 2.31 -3.51 16.71
CA THR A 10 1.74 -4.78 16.25
C THR A 10 0.30 -4.56 15.79
N TYR A 11 -0.02 -5.00 14.58
CA TYR A 11 -1.36 -4.87 13.96
C TYR A 11 -2.19 -6.18 14.02
N ARG A 12 -1.72 -7.17 14.79
CA ARG A 12 -2.17 -8.57 14.71
C ARG A 12 -3.67 -8.77 14.94
N THR A 13 -4.27 -8.04 15.87
CA THR A 13 -5.69 -8.23 16.24
C THR A 13 -6.63 -7.57 15.26
N GLY A 14 -6.35 -6.35 14.81
CA GLY A 14 -7.26 -5.64 13.92
C GLY A 14 -7.11 -6.02 12.44
N LEU A 15 -6.05 -6.70 12.03
CA LEU A 15 -5.94 -7.29 10.68
C LEU A 15 -6.43 -8.74 10.60
N SER A 16 -7.15 -9.23 11.61
CA SER A 16 -7.55 -10.65 11.71
C SER A 16 -8.59 -11.10 10.70
N THR A 17 -9.34 -10.17 10.10
CA THR A 17 -10.26 -10.50 9.01
C THR A 17 -9.49 -10.68 7.71
N TRP A 18 -9.94 -11.63 6.88
CA TRP A 18 -9.26 -11.97 5.64
C TRP A 18 -9.17 -10.79 4.67
N ILE A 19 -10.18 -9.92 4.65
CA ILE A 19 -10.22 -8.72 3.81
C ILE A 19 -9.13 -7.73 4.23
N ARG A 20 -9.04 -7.40 5.53
CA ARG A 20 -8.01 -6.50 6.08
C ARG A 20 -6.61 -7.05 5.89
N MET A 21 -6.43 -8.36 6.09
CA MET A 21 -5.14 -9.01 5.87
C MET A 21 -4.69 -8.88 4.42
N ARG A 22 -5.58 -9.14 3.45
CA ARG A 22 -5.26 -8.96 2.02
C ARG A 22 -4.99 -7.51 1.65
N ALA A 23 -5.69 -6.56 2.27
CA ALA A 23 -5.45 -5.14 2.06
C ALA A 23 -4.04 -4.75 2.55
N ALA A 24 -3.65 -5.21 3.74
CA ALA A 24 -2.31 -5.01 4.29
C ALA A 24 -1.22 -5.64 3.38
N TYR A 25 -1.46 -6.84 2.85
CA TYR A 25 -0.54 -7.44 1.88
C TYR A 25 -0.44 -6.63 0.58
N LEU A 26 -1.55 -6.11 0.08
CA LEU A 26 -1.55 -5.33 -1.16
C LEU A 26 -0.72 -4.05 -1.03
N VAL A 27 -0.88 -3.30 0.07
CA VAL A 27 -0.12 -2.05 0.28
C VAL A 27 1.39 -2.32 0.40
N VAL A 28 1.78 -3.41 1.06
CA VAL A 28 3.20 -3.81 1.15
C VAL A 28 3.74 -4.26 -0.20
N GLU A 29 2.98 -5.05 -0.96
CA GLU A 29 3.41 -5.51 -2.28
C GLU A 29 3.55 -4.35 -3.27
N ILE A 30 2.68 -3.35 -3.21
CA ILE A 30 2.82 -2.12 -4.04
C ILE A 30 4.17 -1.46 -3.78
N LEU A 31 4.55 -1.26 -2.50
CA LEU A 31 5.82 -0.62 -2.17
C LEU A 31 7.03 -1.47 -2.57
N ASP A 32 6.97 -2.79 -2.39
CA ASP A 32 8.01 -3.72 -2.86
C ASP A 32 8.26 -3.63 -4.37
N LYS A 33 7.26 -3.20 -5.16
CA LYS A 33 7.42 -3.02 -6.61
C LYS A 33 7.89 -1.62 -7.02
N LEU A 34 7.57 -0.61 -6.23
CA LEU A 34 7.80 0.79 -6.60
C LEU A 34 9.06 1.39 -5.98
N VAL A 35 9.39 0.97 -4.76
CA VAL A 35 10.48 1.58 -3.99
C VAL A 35 11.78 0.85 -4.31
N PRO A 36 12.84 1.57 -4.74
CA PRO A 36 14.14 0.94 -4.99
C PRO A 36 14.78 0.45 -3.71
N GLU A 37 15.55 -0.63 -3.81
CA GLU A 37 16.34 -1.14 -2.69
C GLU A 37 17.37 -0.10 -2.21
N HIS A 38 17.65 -0.10 -0.91
CA HIS A 38 18.67 0.75 -0.27
C HIS A 38 18.41 2.26 -0.27
N VAL A 39 17.22 2.72 -0.68
CA VAL A 39 16.82 4.12 -0.57
C VAL A 39 15.86 4.29 0.61
N GLU A 40 16.17 5.23 1.49
CA GLU A 40 15.31 5.58 2.61
C GLU A 40 14.25 6.59 2.15
N HIS A 41 12.98 6.21 2.30
CA HIS A 41 11.82 7.06 2.02
C HIS A 41 10.96 7.16 3.29
N GLN A 42 11.26 8.15 4.14
CA GLN A 42 10.55 8.33 5.41
C GLN A 42 9.07 8.68 5.22
N ASP A 43 8.78 9.46 4.19
CA ASP A 43 7.43 9.80 3.72
C ASP A 43 6.62 8.55 3.34
N ILE A 44 7.18 7.67 2.51
CA ILE A 44 6.54 6.42 2.12
C ILE A 44 6.34 5.49 3.32
N TYR A 45 7.31 5.44 4.25
CA TYR A 45 7.15 4.67 5.48
C TYR A 45 6.00 5.21 6.34
N ALA A 46 5.87 6.53 6.47
CA ALA A 46 4.77 7.17 7.18
C ALA A 46 3.42 6.83 6.52
N THR A 47 3.30 7.00 5.19
CA THR A 47 2.10 6.65 4.43
C THR A 47 1.72 5.18 4.61
N LEU A 48 2.68 4.25 4.60
CA LEU A 48 2.43 2.83 4.88
C LEU A 48 1.87 2.63 6.29
N HIS A 49 2.53 3.22 7.29
CA HIS A 49 2.17 3.05 8.69
C HIS A 49 0.76 3.60 8.99
N GLU A 50 0.44 4.78 8.47
CA GLU A 50 -0.88 5.39 8.58
C GLU A 50 -1.94 4.54 7.90
N THR A 51 -1.68 4.10 6.67
CA THR A 51 -2.60 3.25 5.90
C THR A 51 -2.88 1.93 6.62
N LEU A 52 -1.87 1.28 7.19
CA LEU A 52 -2.05 0.05 7.98
C LEU A 52 -2.91 0.30 9.23
N GLY A 53 -2.73 1.43 9.90
CA GLY A 53 -3.58 1.84 11.03
C GLY A 53 -5.04 2.10 10.63
N ILE A 54 -5.27 2.67 9.45
CA ILE A 54 -6.62 2.87 8.93
C ILE A 54 -7.25 1.52 8.55
N ILE A 55 -6.52 0.66 7.83
CA ILE A 55 -6.99 -0.70 7.47
C ILE A 55 -7.35 -1.51 8.71
N GLU A 56 -6.69 -1.30 9.85
CA GLU A 56 -6.99 -1.98 11.10
C GLU A 56 -8.39 -1.65 11.65
N THR A 57 -8.90 -0.45 11.41
CA THR A 57 -10.07 0.09 12.12
C THR A 57 -11.24 0.46 11.22
N VAL A 58 -11.00 0.71 9.94
CA VAL A 58 -12.01 1.16 8.97
C VAL A 58 -13.10 0.11 8.74
N GLU A 59 -14.31 0.50 8.39
CA GLU A 59 -15.33 -0.45 7.89
C GLU A 59 -14.85 -1.20 6.63
N GLU A 60 -15.12 -2.50 6.53
CA GLU A 60 -14.60 -3.34 5.44
C GLU A 60 -15.04 -2.86 4.05
N GLN A 61 -16.28 -2.36 3.92
CA GLN A 61 -16.78 -1.75 2.68
C GLN A 61 -15.99 -0.53 2.18
N LYS A 62 -15.17 0.10 3.03
CA LYS A 62 -14.35 1.27 2.66
C LYS A 62 -12.91 0.90 2.31
N ILE A 63 -12.51 -0.37 2.45
CA ILE A 63 -11.13 -0.81 2.23
C ILE A 63 -10.62 -0.45 0.83
N ASP A 64 -11.43 -0.64 -0.21
CA ASP A 64 -11.04 -0.30 -1.59
C ASP A 64 -10.76 1.20 -1.78
N VAL A 65 -11.49 2.06 -1.06
CA VAL A 65 -11.26 3.51 -1.06
C VAL A 65 -9.93 3.84 -0.39
N ILE A 66 -9.61 3.18 0.73
CA ILE A 66 -8.33 3.35 1.42
C ILE A 66 -7.17 2.88 0.54
N LEU A 67 -7.31 1.73 -0.12
CA LEU A 67 -6.31 1.19 -1.04
C LEU A 67 -6.10 2.09 -2.25
N LEU A 68 -7.17 2.67 -2.81
CA LEU A 68 -7.06 3.63 -3.91
C LEU A 68 -6.36 4.91 -3.46
N SER A 69 -6.70 5.44 -2.28
CA SER A 69 -6.04 6.61 -1.71
C SER A 69 -4.54 6.38 -1.55
N PHE A 70 -4.17 5.22 -1.00
CA PHE A 70 -2.78 4.81 -0.85
C PHE A 70 -2.04 4.75 -2.19
N CYS A 71 -2.63 4.12 -3.22
CA CYS A 71 -2.04 4.07 -4.56
C CYS A 71 -1.77 5.47 -5.12
N ASN A 72 -2.74 6.37 -5.04
CA ASN A 72 -2.58 7.74 -5.53
C ASN A 72 -1.48 8.48 -4.75
N GLU A 73 -1.48 8.38 -3.42
CA GLU A 73 -0.51 9.04 -2.56
C GLU A 73 0.92 8.57 -2.85
N VAL A 74 1.17 7.26 -2.87
CA VAL A 74 2.49 6.70 -3.18
C VAL A 74 2.98 7.12 -4.55
N LEU A 75 2.12 7.09 -5.57
CA LEU A 75 2.49 7.48 -6.93
C LEU A 75 2.78 8.98 -7.06
N MET A 76 2.07 9.83 -6.32
CA MET A 76 2.38 11.26 -6.24
C MET A 76 3.70 11.51 -5.52
N THR A 77 3.91 10.87 -4.36
CA THR A 77 5.13 11.01 -3.55
C THR A 77 6.38 10.58 -4.31
N LEU A 78 6.28 9.49 -5.09
CA LEU A 78 7.37 9.01 -5.94
C LEU A 78 7.51 9.77 -7.28
N GLY A 79 6.66 10.75 -7.55
CA GLY A 79 6.72 11.58 -8.76
C GLY A 79 6.20 10.92 -10.04
N PHE A 80 5.50 9.79 -9.94
CA PHE A 80 4.85 9.12 -11.08
C PHE A 80 3.53 9.77 -11.49
N LEU A 81 2.91 10.53 -10.58
CA LEU A 81 1.61 11.17 -10.77
C LEU A 81 1.70 12.66 -10.40
N SER A 82 1.14 13.52 -11.24
CA SER A 82 1.01 14.95 -10.95
C SER A 82 -0.12 15.20 -9.92
N PRO A 83 -0.05 16.25 -9.08
CA PRO A 83 -1.04 16.51 -8.02
C PRO A 83 -2.49 16.72 -8.52
N ASP A 84 -2.66 17.14 -9.77
CA ASP A 84 -3.94 17.33 -10.44
C ASP A 84 -4.54 16.02 -10.99
N LYS A 85 -3.76 14.93 -10.98
CA LYS A 85 -4.17 13.61 -11.48
C LYS A 85 -4.40 12.66 -10.33
N HIS A 86 -5.44 11.86 -10.44
CA HIS A 86 -5.72 10.75 -9.54
C HIS A 86 -6.45 9.65 -10.32
N PHE A 87 -6.22 8.41 -9.92
CA PHE A 87 -7.04 7.29 -10.37
C PHE A 87 -8.39 7.33 -9.67
N LEU A 88 -9.44 6.95 -10.40
CA LEU A 88 -10.81 6.91 -9.90
C LEU A 88 -11.17 5.53 -9.33
N THR A 89 -10.42 4.50 -9.71
CA THR A 89 -10.64 3.13 -9.23
C THR A 89 -9.33 2.46 -8.83
N LEU A 90 -9.40 1.55 -7.86
CA LEU A 90 -8.25 0.74 -7.45
C LEU A 90 -7.64 -0.03 -8.62
N SER A 91 -8.49 -0.57 -9.50
CA SER A 91 -8.07 -1.30 -10.71
C SER A 91 -7.15 -0.48 -11.61
N GLN A 92 -7.50 0.79 -11.83
CA GLN A 92 -6.69 1.70 -12.65
C GLN A 92 -5.34 1.98 -12.00
N GLY A 93 -5.33 2.27 -10.69
CA GLY A 93 -4.10 2.53 -9.96
C GLY A 93 -3.15 1.34 -9.96
N VAL A 94 -3.68 0.14 -9.63
CA VAL A 94 -2.89 -1.10 -9.65
C VAL A 94 -2.38 -1.43 -11.05
N SER A 95 -3.22 -1.30 -12.09
CA SER A 95 -2.80 -1.55 -13.48
C SER A 95 -1.69 -0.60 -13.93
N PHE A 96 -1.74 0.66 -13.50
CA PHE A 96 -0.68 1.63 -13.76
C PHE A 96 0.63 1.22 -13.07
N ILE A 97 0.56 0.82 -11.79
CA ILE A 97 1.71 0.33 -11.01
C ILE A 97 2.36 -0.88 -11.69
N GLU A 98 1.56 -1.88 -12.07
CA GLU A 98 2.08 -3.07 -12.75
C GLU A 98 2.79 -2.73 -14.06
N ARG A 99 2.30 -1.72 -14.78
CA ARG A 99 2.90 -1.25 -16.03
C ARG A 99 4.24 -0.55 -15.80
N ILE A 100 4.35 0.33 -14.80
CA ILE A 100 5.60 1.05 -14.54
C ILE A 100 6.65 0.17 -13.86
N ALA A 101 6.23 -0.80 -13.04
CA ALA A 101 7.13 -1.74 -12.39
C ALA A 101 7.48 -2.95 -13.28
N GLU A 102 6.83 -3.09 -14.44
CA GLU A 102 6.93 -4.23 -15.36
C GLU A 102 6.72 -5.59 -14.67
N ARG A 103 5.92 -5.61 -13.60
CA ARG A 103 5.74 -6.75 -12.71
C ARG A 103 4.30 -6.82 -12.23
N LYS A 104 3.79 -8.04 -12.06
CA LYS A 104 2.43 -8.28 -11.55
C LYS A 104 2.34 -8.18 -10.03
N ILE A 105 1.22 -7.65 -9.55
CA ILE A 105 0.85 -7.60 -8.14
C ILE A 105 -0.03 -8.82 -7.86
N LYS A 106 0.50 -9.80 -7.13
CA LYS A 106 -0.16 -11.08 -6.87
C LYS A 106 -1.40 -10.92 -6.01
N THR A 107 -1.40 -9.93 -5.12
CA THR A 107 -2.51 -9.64 -4.19
C THR A 107 -3.63 -8.87 -4.87
N ALA A 108 -3.49 -8.43 -6.13
CA ALA A 108 -4.51 -7.67 -6.84
C ALA A 108 -5.73 -8.51 -7.27
N LYS A 109 -5.54 -9.79 -7.62
CA LYS A 109 -6.54 -10.78 -8.10
C LYS A 109 -7.75 -11.06 -7.20
N PHE A 110 -7.78 -10.33 -6.11
CA PHE A 110 -8.45 -10.57 -4.86
C PHE A 110 -9.37 -9.38 -4.54
N PHE A 111 -9.15 -8.27 -5.24
CA PHE A 111 -9.89 -7.01 -5.24
C PHE A 111 -10.36 -6.62 -6.66
N LEU A 112 -9.72 -7.17 -7.70
CA LEU A 112 -9.94 -6.86 -9.12
C LEU A 112 -10.45 -8.05 -9.91
#